data_AF-A0AA88XTS6-F1
#
_entry.id   AF-A0AA88XTS6-F1
#
_cell.length_a   1.000
_cell.length_b   1.000
_cell.length_c   1.000
_cell.angle_alpha   90.00
_cell.angle_beta   90.00
_cell.angle_gamma   90.00
#
_symmetry.space_group_name_H-M   'P 1'
#
loop_
_entity.id
_entity.type
_entity.pdbx_description
1 polymer ?
#
loop_
_entity_poly.entity_id
_entity_poly.type
_entity_poly.pdbx_seq_one_letter_code
_entity_poly.pdbx_strand_id
1 'polypeptide(L)'
;MAIVASRAEIGIKKTGSTVHVPDVPRAKLMFYLNCMCNVLDLNDPNMSRLTDYGNYWRLSAEEEGKLLLLCLMLSPDVLNGKCIFLDETGEMCGNVQNAFFELSAVQNRVLVTQDILIGNEQRHVKTIMFYKVSFIRNNYLEPMVALKPRIDALLGIQQGTSRAITYDTERSRLVNTSNYR
;
A
#
# COMPACT_ATOMS: atom_id res chain seq x y z
N MET A 1 6.56 -28.60 45.79
CA MET A 1 6.94 -28.70 44.36
C MET A 1 6.08 -27.71 43.58
N ALA A 2 6.71 -26.67 43.01
CA ALA A 2 6.00 -25.66 42.24
C ALA A 2 5.98 -26.11 40.77
N ILE A 3 4.78 -26.24 40.19
CA ILE A 3 4.62 -26.43 38.76
C ILE A 3 4.90 -25.08 38.11
N VAL A 4 6.11 -24.92 37.58
CA VAL A 4 6.41 -23.83 36.65
C VAL A 4 5.59 -24.13 35.41
N ALA A 5 4.52 -23.37 35.19
CA ALA A 5 3.83 -23.35 33.91
C ALA A 5 4.85 -22.85 32.88
N SER A 6 5.42 -23.78 32.12
CA SER A 6 6.19 -23.49 30.92
C SER A 6 5.31 -22.63 30.02
N ARG A 7 5.69 -21.35 29.87
CA ARG A 7 5.18 -20.48 28.81
C ARG A 7 5.37 -21.26 27.52
N ALA A 8 4.27 -21.70 26.92
CA ALA A 8 4.28 -22.22 25.57
C ALA A 8 4.77 -21.08 24.67
N GLU A 9 6.03 -21.13 24.25
CA GLU A 9 6.48 -20.49 23.03
C GLU A 9 5.72 -21.19 21.90
N ILE A 10 4.47 -20.76 21.70
CA ILE A 10 3.63 -21.18 20.58
C ILE A 10 4.49 -20.94 19.34
N GLY A 11 4.71 -22.01 18.57
CA GLY A 11 5.59 -22.08 17.40
C GLY A 11 5.19 -21.10 16.29
N ILE A 12 5.42 -19.82 16.55
CA ILE A 12 5.29 -18.74 15.61
C ILE A 12 6.51 -18.86 14.70
N LYS A 13 6.33 -19.49 13.55
CA LYS A 13 7.33 -19.46 12.49
C LYS A 13 7.29 -18.07 11.85
N LYS A 14 8.02 -17.13 12.44
CA LYS A 14 8.27 -15.83 11.83
C LYS A 14 9.04 -16.08 10.54
N THR A 15 8.37 -15.89 9.41
CA THR A 15 9.01 -16.00 8.10
C THR A 15 9.38 -14.59 7.64
N GLY A 16 10.63 -14.39 7.22
CA GLY A 16 11.11 -13.09 6.76
C GLY A 16 12.63 -13.00 6.71
N SER A 17 13.13 -12.16 5.81
CA SER A 17 14.55 -11.84 5.66
C SER A 17 14.72 -10.33 5.64
N THR A 18 15.82 -9.83 6.20
CA THR A 18 16.23 -8.43 6.00
C THR A 18 16.61 -8.25 4.54
N VAL A 19 15.93 -7.34 3.85
CA VAL A 19 16.20 -7.04 2.45
C VAL A 19 16.50 -5.56 2.27
N HIS A 20 17.36 -5.25 1.31
CA HIS A 20 17.58 -3.88 0.87
C HIS A 20 16.62 -3.57 -0.28
N VAL A 21 15.82 -2.53 -0.12
CA VAL A 21 14.89 -2.06 -1.15
C VAL A 21 15.41 -0.71 -1.67
N PRO A 22 15.62 -0.56 -2.99
CA PRO A 22 16.06 0.71 -3.57
C PRO A 22 15.10 1.86 -3.21
N ASP A 23 15.65 3.04 -2.94
CA ASP A 23 14.88 4.23 -2.54
C ASP A 23 14.24 4.93 -3.76
N VAL A 24 13.43 4.18 -4.51
CA VAL A 24 12.73 4.65 -5.71
C VAL A 24 11.27 4.22 -5.62
N PRO A 25 10.29 5.11 -5.91
CA PRO A 25 8.87 4.81 -5.75
C PRO A 25 8.43 3.47 -6.35
N ARG A 26 8.87 3.19 -7.59
CA ARG A 26 8.56 1.94 -8.28
C ARG A 26 9.08 0.71 -7.53
N ALA A 27 10.35 0.72 -7.12
CA ALA A 27 10.95 -0.40 -6.40
C ALA A 27 10.24 -0.67 -5.07
N LYS A 28 9.84 0.39 -4.36
CA LYS A 28 9.08 0.29 -3.11
C LYS A 28 7.69 -0.34 -3.32
N LEU A 29 6.98 0.03 -4.39
CA LEU A 29 5.70 -0.62 -4.73
C LEU A 29 5.87 -2.08 -5.16
N MET A 30 6.92 -2.41 -5.91
CA MET A 30 7.25 -3.79 -6.26
C MET A 30 7.52 -4.62 -5.00
N PHE A 31 8.23 -4.06 -4.02
CA PHE A 31 8.47 -4.70 -2.72
C PHE A 31 7.18 -4.86 -1.91
N TYR A 32 6.30 -3.85 -1.90
CA TYR A 32 4.98 -3.96 -1.29
C TYR A 32 4.17 -5.10 -1.93
N LEU A 33 4.10 -5.15 -3.26
CA LEU A 33 3.40 -6.21 -3.98
C LEU A 33 3.99 -7.58 -3.67
N ASN A 34 5.32 -7.69 -3.60
CA ASN A 34 5.99 -8.93 -3.20
C ASN A 34 5.55 -9.40 -1.80
N CYS A 35 5.37 -8.47 -0.85
CA CYS A 35 4.81 -8.81 0.46
C CYS A 35 3.37 -9.32 0.34
N MET A 36 2.55 -8.70 -0.51
CA MET A 36 1.16 -9.15 -0.72
C MET A 36 1.10 -10.51 -1.42
N CYS A 37 2.04 -10.85 -2.30
CA CYS A 37 2.19 -12.20 -2.86
C CYS A 37 2.52 -13.27 -1.81
N ASN A 38 3.13 -12.90 -0.68
CA ASN A 38 3.36 -13.82 0.43
C ASN A 38 2.10 -14.01 1.29
N VAL A 39 1.30 -12.94 1.44
CA VAL A 39 0.05 -12.94 2.21
C VAL A 39 -1.06 -13.67 1.46
N LEU A 40 -1.19 -13.39 0.16
CA LEU A 40 -2.31 -13.84 -0.68
C LEU A 40 -1.84 -14.76 -1.80
N ASP A 41 -2.70 -15.69 -2.19
CA ASP A 41 -2.48 -16.47 -3.38
C ASP A 41 -2.84 -15.67 -4.64
N LEU A 42 -1.83 -15.03 -5.22
CA LEU A 42 -1.95 -14.24 -6.44
C LEU A 42 -1.53 -15.10 -7.65
N ASN A 43 -2.50 -15.74 -8.28
CA ASN A 43 -2.31 -16.57 -9.48
C ASN A 43 -2.16 -15.72 -10.76
N ASP A 44 -1.11 -14.89 -10.84
CA ASP A 44 -0.76 -14.16 -12.06
C ASP A 44 0.66 -14.53 -12.52
N PRO A 45 0.83 -15.06 -13.75
CA PRO A 45 2.13 -15.49 -14.27
C PRO A 45 3.16 -14.36 -14.38
N ASN A 46 2.72 -13.10 -14.43
CA ASN A 46 3.61 -11.94 -14.53
C ASN A 46 4.12 -11.44 -13.17
N MET A 47 3.67 -12.03 -12.05
CA MET A 47 4.05 -11.56 -10.70
C MET A 47 5.56 -11.52 -10.51
N SER A 48 6.29 -12.51 -11.05
CA SER A 48 7.76 -12.57 -10.94
C SER A 48 8.45 -11.28 -11.42
N ARG A 49 7.98 -10.66 -12.50
CA ARG A 49 8.52 -9.40 -13.02
C ARG A 49 8.06 -8.20 -12.19
N LEU A 50 6.81 -8.21 -11.73
CA LEU A 50 6.23 -7.10 -10.95
C LEU A 50 6.74 -7.06 -9.50
N THR A 51 7.31 -8.14 -8.99
CA THR A 51 7.86 -8.24 -7.64
C THR A 51 9.39 -8.18 -7.59
N ASP A 52 10.08 -8.14 -8.74
CA ASP A 52 11.55 -8.03 -8.83
C ASP A 52 12.03 -6.58 -8.56
N TYR A 53 11.85 -6.12 -7.33
CA TYR A 53 12.25 -4.78 -6.90
C TYR A 53 13.75 -4.53 -7.02
N GLY A 54 14.57 -5.59 -7.06
CA GLY A 54 16.01 -5.52 -7.29
C GLY A 54 16.37 -5.08 -8.71
N ASN A 55 15.51 -5.34 -9.70
CA ASN A 55 15.69 -4.95 -11.09
C ASN A 55 14.59 -3.98 -11.59
N TYR A 56 14.13 -3.07 -10.73
CA TYR A 56 13.02 -2.14 -11.00
C TYR A 56 13.18 -1.32 -12.31
N TRP A 57 14.40 -1.07 -12.76
CA TRP A 57 14.70 -0.34 -14.00
C TRP A 57 14.29 -1.11 -15.27
N ARG A 58 14.05 -2.43 -15.17
CA ARG A 58 13.60 -3.26 -16.29
C ARG A 58 12.09 -3.19 -16.53
N LEU A 59 11.33 -2.59 -15.62
CA LEU A 59 9.88 -2.51 -15.72
C LEU A 59 9.48 -1.56 -16.86
N SER A 60 8.76 -2.08 -17.86
CA SER A 60 8.22 -1.28 -18.95
C SER A 60 7.06 -0.38 -18.47
N ALA A 61 6.68 0.60 -19.27
CA ALA A 61 5.61 1.53 -18.94
C ALA A 61 4.22 0.85 -18.82
N GLU A 62 4.00 -0.25 -19.55
CA GLU A 62 2.79 -1.06 -19.45
C GLU A 62 2.77 -1.87 -18.14
N GLU A 63 3.90 -2.49 -17.80
CA GLU A 63 4.05 -3.27 -16.57
C GLU A 63 3.99 -2.39 -15.32
N GLU A 64 4.54 -1.18 -15.37
CA GLU A 64 4.34 -0.19 -14.32
C GLU A 64 2.87 0.15 -14.16
N GLY A 65 2.12 0.25 -15.26
CA GLY A 65 0.66 0.43 -15.20
C GLY A 65 -0.03 -0.73 -14.49
N LYS A 66 0.34 -1.97 -14.81
CA LYS A 66 -0.18 -3.19 -14.15
C LYS A 66 0.17 -3.22 -12.67
N LEU A 67 1.41 -2.91 -12.31
CA LEU A 67 1.86 -2.78 -10.92
C LEU A 67 0.99 -1.78 -10.15
N LEU A 68 0.77 -0.59 -10.70
CA LEU A 68 -0.04 0.45 -10.07
C LEU A 68 -1.50 0.02 -9.86
N LEU A 69 -2.11 -0.61 -10.88
CA LEU A 69 -3.48 -1.14 -10.76
C LEU A 69 -3.59 -2.23 -9.69
N LEU A 70 -2.63 -3.16 -9.64
CA LEU A 70 -2.58 -4.19 -8.61
C LEU A 70 -2.42 -3.58 -7.22
N CYS A 71 -1.52 -2.60 -7.04
CA CYS A 71 -1.37 -1.91 -5.77
C CYS A 71 -2.64 -1.16 -5.34
N LEU A 72 -3.40 -0.57 -6.27
CA LEU A 72 -4.69 0.05 -5.96
C LEU A 72 -5.74 -0.97 -5.51
N MET A 73 -5.81 -2.13 -6.18
CA MET A 73 -6.73 -3.21 -5.80
C MET A 73 -6.37 -3.84 -4.45
N LEU A 74 -5.07 -3.99 -4.19
CA LEU A 74 -4.51 -4.58 -2.98
C LEU A 74 -4.12 -3.48 -1.99
N SER A 75 -4.91 -2.42 -1.87
CA SER A 75 -4.56 -1.31 -0.98
C SER A 75 -4.58 -1.75 0.49
N PRO A 76 -3.78 -1.10 1.37
CA PRO A 76 -3.80 -1.38 2.79
C PRO A 76 -5.20 -1.26 3.39
N ASP A 77 -6.01 -0.30 2.93
CA ASP A 77 -7.39 -0.11 3.43
C ASP A 77 -8.30 -1.30 3.09
N VAL A 78 -8.08 -1.97 1.94
CA VAL A 78 -8.84 -3.15 1.54
C VAL A 78 -8.43 -4.39 2.35
N LEU A 79 -7.16 -4.48 2.73
CA LEU A 79 -6.55 -5.68 3.34
C LEU A 79 -6.48 -5.63 4.86
N ASN A 80 -6.45 -4.44 5.45
CA ASN A 80 -6.27 -4.22 6.87
C ASN A 80 -7.43 -4.80 7.67
N GLY A 81 -7.12 -5.48 8.77
CA GLY A 81 -8.12 -6.18 9.58
C GLY A 81 -8.61 -7.49 8.97
N LYS A 82 -8.11 -7.89 7.79
CA LYS A 82 -8.47 -9.16 7.13
C LYS A 82 -7.28 -10.10 7.05
N CYS A 83 -6.19 -9.65 6.44
CA CYS A 83 -4.97 -10.46 6.26
C CYS A 83 -3.68 -9.70 6.60
N ILE A 84 -3.76 -8.37 6.73
CA ILE A 84 -2.69 -7.54 7.27
C ILE A 84 -3.20 -6.78 8.49
N PHE A 85 -2.33 -6.57 9.48
CA PHE A 85 -2.70 -5.98 10.77
C PHE A 85 -1.63 -5.02 11.27
N LEU A 86 -2.07 -3.88 11.79
CA LEU A 86 -1.18 -2.94 12.47
C LEU A 86 -0.65 -3.58 13.76
N ASP A 87 0.67 -3.56 13.94
CA ASP A 87 1.33 -3.94 15.18
C ASP A 87 1.44 -2.74 16.11
N GLU A 88 0.37 -2.49 16.88
CA GLU A 88 0.28 -1.33 17.78
C GLU A 88 1.27 -1.41 18.95
N THR A 89 1.51 -2.61 19.47
CA THR A 89 2.39 -2.83 20.63
C THR A 89 3.85 -2.97 20.23
N GLY A 90 4.14 -3.29 18.97
CA GLY A 90 5.49 -3.56 18.47
C GLY A 90 5.99 -4.96 18.80
N GLU A 91 5.18 -5.80 19.45
CA GLU A 91 5.57 -7.14 19.90
C GLU A 91 5.67 -8.12 18.74
N MET A 92 4.85 -7.96 17.70
CA MET A 92 4.80 -8.92 16.59
C MET A 92 5.97 -8.69 15.61
N CYS A 93 6.21 -7.43 15.24
CA CYS A 93 7.28 -7.04 14.34
C CYS A 93 8.64 -7.03 15.05
N GLY A 94 8.70 -6.63 16.32
CA GLY A 94 9.97 -6.45 17.02
C GLY A 94 10.82 -5.37 16.35
N ASN A 95 12.04 -5.70 15.90
CA ASN A 95 12.95 -4.73 15.26
C ASN A 95 12.75 -4.54 13.75
N VAL A 96 11.93 -5.36 13.09
CA VAL A 96 11.65 -5.22 11.65
C VAL A 96 10.41 -4.36 11.39
N GLN A 97 10.19 -3.96 10.13
CA GLN A 97 9.05 -3.13 9.75
C GLN A 97 7.77 -3.92 9.52
N ASN A 98 7.88 -5.18 9.12
CA ASN A 98 6.78 -6.11 8.95
C ASN A 98 7.23 -7.54 9.25
N ALA A 99 6.30 -8.42 9.57
CA ALA A 99 6.56 -9.82 9.87
C ALA A 99 5.40 -10.71 9.42
N PHE A 100 5.72 -11.91 8.93
CA PHE A 100 4.74 -12.87 8.42
C PHE A 100 4.55 -14.05 9.37
N PHE A 101 3.32 -14.51 9.48
CA PHE A 101 2.89 -15.57 10.40
C PHE A 101 1.96 -16.54 9.66
N GLU A 102 2.12 -17.84 9.90
CA GLU A 102 1.17 -18.85 9.44
C GLU A 102 -0.18 -18.66 10.14
N LEU A 103 -1.28 -18.94 9.43
CA LEU A 103 -2.64 -18.79 9.95
C LEU A 103 -2.86 -19.55 11.27
N SER A 104 -2.34 -20.77 11.37
CA SER A 104 -2.42 -21.62 12.56
C SER A 104 -1.79 -20.99 13.81
N ALA A 105 -0.74 -20.17 13.63
CA ALA A 105 0.01 -19.58 14.74
C ALA A 105 -0.73 -18.42 15.43
N VAL A 106 -1.81 -17.91 14.83
CA VAL A 106 -2.48 -16.66 15.26
C VAL A 106 -3.97 -16.81 15.52
N GLN A 107 -4.53 -18.03 15.37
CA GLN A 107 -5.96 -18.32 15.59
C GLN A 107 -6.49 -17.87 16.97
N ASN A 108 -5.62 -17.83 18.00
CA ASN A 108 -6.02 -17.42 19.35
C ASN A 108 -5.89 -15.91 19.63
N ARG A 109 -5.37 -15.13 18.68
CA ARG A 109 -5.08 -13.69 18.88
C ARG A 109 -5.83 -12.77 17.93
N VAL A 110 -6.16 -13.26 16.73
CA VAL A 110 -6.86 -12.48 15.70
C VAL A 110 -7.82 -13.39 14.95
N LEU A 111 -9.04 -12.91 14.69
CA LEU A 111 -9.98 -13.59 13.79
C LEU A 111 -9.48 -13.42 12.36
N VAL A 112 -8.92 -14.48 11.77
CA VAL A 112 -8.43 -14.46 10.39
C VAL A 112 -9.34 -15.31 9.51
N THR A 113 -9.87 -14.73 8.44
CA THR A 113 -10.61 -15.47 7.42
C THR A 113 -9.63 -16.09 6.42
N GLN A 114 -9.83 -17.36 6.10
CA GLN A 114 -8.98 -18.06 5.12
C GLN A 114 -9.14 -17.51 3.70
N ASP A 115 -10.28 -16.91 3.40
CA ASP A 115 -10.54 -16.25 2.14
C ASP A 115 -11.05 -14.84 2.37
N ILE A 116 -10.72 -13.94 1.44
CA ILE A 116 -11.18 -12.55 1.43
C ILE A 116 -11.69 -12.17 0.04
N LEU A 117 -12.74 -11.35 0.00
CA LEU A 117 -13.25 -10.79 -1.25
C LEU A 117 -12.47 -9.51 -1.58
N ILE A 118 -11.83 -9.49 -2.75
CA ILE A 118 -11.14 -8.32 -3.30
C ILE A 118 -11.75 -8.03 -4.68
N GLY A 119 -12.45 -6.90 -4.80
CA GLY A 119 -13.29 -6.66 -5.97
C GLY A 119 -14.37 -7.75 -6.08
N ASN A 120 -14.40 -8.46 -7.21
CA ASN A 120 -15.33 -9.57 -7.45
C ASN A 120 -14.65 -10.95 -7.35
N GLU A 121 -13.43 -11.02 -6.84
CA GLU A 121 -12.67 -12.27 -6.76
C GLU A 121 -12.39 -12.67 -5.30
N GLN A 122 -12.66 -13.93 -5.00
CA GLN A 122 -12.27 -14.54 -3.73
C GLN A 122 -10.79 -14.92 -3.79
N ARG A 123 -10.01 -14.45 -2.81
CA ARG A 123 -8.57 -14.70 -2.72
C ARG A 123 -8.24 -15.43 -1.44
N HIS A 124 -7.44 -16.48 -1.57
CA HIS A 124 -6.98 -17.29 -0.44
C HIS A 124 -5.83 -16.60 0.31
N VAL A 125 -5.91 -16.60 1.64
CA VAL A 125 -4.88 -16.07 2.54
C VAL A 125 -3.92 -17.20 2.89
N LYS A 126 -2.65 -17.07 2.49
CA LYS A 126 -1.58 -18.04 2.79
C LYS A 126 -0.94 -17.79 4.15
N THR A 127 -0.68 -16.51 4.43
CA THR A 127 -0.07 -16.03 5.67
C THR A 127 -0.71 -14.73 6.07
N ILE A 128 -0.55 -14.32 7.33
CA ILE A 128 -0.88 -12.96 7.73
C ILE A 128 0.38 -12.12 7.92
N MET A 129 0.24 -10.82 7.71
CA MET A 129 1.32 -9.87 7.91
C MET A 129 0.98 -8.88 9.02
N PHE A 130 1.83 -8.79 10.04
CA PHE A 130 1.85 -7.65 10.93
C PHE A 130 2.79 -6.59 10.38
N TYR A 131 2.45 -5.31 10.56
CA TYR A 131 3.26 -4.21 10.08
C TYR A 131 3.31 -3.04 11.06
N LYS A 132 4.41 -2.29 11.03
CA LYS A 132 4.52 -0.96 11.64
C LYS A 132 4.03 0.11 10.68
N VAL A 133 3.52 1.23 11.19
CA VAL A 133 3.07 2.36 10.35
C VAL A 133 4.12 2.81 9.33
N SER A 134 5.41 2.74 9.68
CA SER A 134 6.51 3.08 8.77
C SER A 134 6.56 2.21 7.53
N PHE A 135 6.17 0.93 7.62
CA PHE A 135 6.14 0.03 6.47
C PHE A 135 5.17 0.54 5.40
N ILE A 136 3.91 0.80 5.79
CA ILE A 136 2.87 1.26 4.86
C ILE A 136 3.17 2.64 4.33
N ARG A 137 3.63 3.56 5.19
CA ARG A 137 4.02 4.90 4.75
C ARG A 137 5.10 4.84 3.68
N ASN A 138 6.20 4.15 3.97
CA ASN A 138 7.39 4.19 3.12
C ASN A 138 7.21 3.35 1.85
N ASN A 139 6.54 2.20 1.94
CA ASN A 139 6.47 1.23 0.83
C ASN A 139 5.18 1.30 0.01
N TYR A 140 4.16 2.01 0.50
CA TYR A 140 2.89 2.16 -0.22
C TYR A 140 2.49 3.63 -0.37
N LEU A 141 2.24 4.37 0.72
CA LEU A 141 1.63 5.70 0.63
C LEU A 141 2.53 6.71 -0.10
N GLU A 142 3.78 6.87 0.32
CA GLU A 142 4.72 7.80 -0.31
C GLU A 142 4.97 7.47 -1.80
N PRO A 143 5.22 6.20 -2.18
CA PRO A 143 5.32 5.83 -3.58
C PRO A 143 4.06 6.08 -4.41
N MET A 144 2.87 5.80 -3.87
CA MET A 144 1.60 6.05 -4.55
C MET A 144 1.39 7.54 -4.79
N VAL A 145 1.77 8.40 -3.84
CA VAL A 145 1.76 9.86 -4.01
C VAL A 145 2.75 10.29 -5.09
N ALA A 146 3.98 9.77 -5.06
CA ALA A 146 5.00 10.12 -6.05
C ALA A 146 4.61 9.71 -7.48
N LEU A 147 3.90 8.59 -7.63
CA LEU A 147 3.42 8.06 -8.93
C LEU A 147 1.99 8.50 -9.27
N LYS A 148 1.38 9.39 -8.47
CA LYS A 148 0.02 9.88 -8.70
C LYS A 148 -0.23 10.42 -10.11
N PRO A 149 0.66 11.21 -10.74
CA PRO A 149 0.44 11.66 -12.12
C PRO A 149 0.27 10.51 -13.12
N ARG A 150 1.00 9.40 -12.90
CA ARG A 150 0.89 8.20 -13.74
C ARG A 150 -0.41 7.44 -13.44
N ILE A 151 -0.79 7.34 -12.18
CA ILE A 151 -2.08 6.74 -11.76
C ILE A 151 -3.25 7.51 -12.39
N ASP A 152 -3.25 8.84 -12.30
CA ASP A 152 -4.30 9.68 -12.85
C ASP A 152 -4.43 9.49 -14.37
N ALA A 153 -3.29 9.42 -15.08
CA ALA A 153 -3.27 9.12 -16.50
C ALA A 153 -3.81 7.72 -16.85
N LEU A 154 -3.51 6.70 -16.03
CA LEU A 154 -4.03 5.33 -16.22
C LEU A 154 -5.54 5.25 -16.01
N LEU A 155 -6.07 5.99 -15.05
CA LEU A 155 -7.50 6.02 -14.72
C LEU A 155 -8.30 6.99 -15.61
N GLY A 156 -7.64 7.68 -16.55
CA GLY A 156 -8.28 8.70 -17.38
C GLY A 156 -8.78 9.92 -16.59
N ILE A 157 -8.23 10.15 -15.39
CA ILE A 157 -8.55 11.31 -14.56
C ILE A 157 -7.87 12.52 -15.19
N GLN A 158 -8.63 13.26 -16.00
CA GLN A 158 -8.20 14.58 -16.50
C GLN A 158 -7.97 15.49 -15.30
N GLN A 159 -6.76 16.07 -15.16
CA GLN A 159 -6.57 17.16 -14.21
C GLN A 159 -7.51 18.28 -14.64
N GLY A 160 -8.53 18.53 -13.82
CA GLY A 160 -9.49 19.59 -14.06
C GLY A 160 -8.75 20.89 -14.32
N THR A 161 -8.93 21.42 -15.52
CA THR A 161 -8.65 22.80 -15.90
C THR A 161 -8.92 23.72 -14.73
N SER A 162 -7.84 24.36 -14.25
CA SER A 162 -7.91 25.60 -13.50
C SER A 162 -8.67 26.61 -14.36
N ARG A 163 -9.99 26.71 -14.18
CA ARG A 163 -10.73 27.90 -14.55
C ARG A 163 -10.27 28.95 -13.55
N ALA A 164 -9.28 29.73 -13.96
CA ALA A 164 -9.06 31.05 -13.42
C ALA A 164 -10.43 31.71 -13.30
N ILE A 165 -10.89 31.90 -12.07
CA ILE A 165 -11.95 32.86 -11.80
C ILE A 165 -11.31 34.18 -12.20
N THR A 166 -11.64 34.63 -13.41
CA THR A 166 -11.39 36.00 -13.84
C THR A 166 -12.02 36.87 -12.77
N TYR A 167 -11.19 37.50 -11.93
CA TYR A 167 -11.66 38.57 -11.07
C TYR A 167 -12.12 39.66 -12.01
N ASP A 168 -13.44 39.72 -12.17
CA ASP A 168 -14.12 40.75 -12.90
C ASP A 168 -13.64 42.10 -12.38
N THR A 169 -12.89 42.80 -13.22
CA THR A 169 -12.31 44.10 -12.93
C THR A 169 -13.40 45.13 -13.20
N GLU A 170 -14.48 45.10 -12.41
CA GLU A 170 -15.47 46.18 -12.34
C GLU A 170 -15.22 47.08 -11.13
N ARG A 171 -13.96 47.46 -10.94
CA ARG A 171 -13.58 48.56 -10.05
C ARG A 171 -12.42 49.30 -10.66
N SER A 172 -12.71 50.18 -11.62
CA SER A 172 -12.01 51.47 -11.86
C SER A 172 -12.14 51.96 -13.32
N ARG A 173 -13.35 52.36 -13.73
CA ARG A 173 -13.64 53.32 -14.81
C ARG A 173 -15.07 53.81 -14.52
N LEU A 174 -15.42 55.03 -14.12
CA LEU A 174 -14.79 56.34 -14.23
C LEU A 174 -15.29 57.25 -13.09
N VAL A 175 -14.37 57.72 -12.25
CA VAL A 175 -14.45 59.09 -11.72
C VAL A 175 -13.85 59.96 -12.83
N ASN A 176 -14.70 60.66 -13.59
CA ASN A 176 -14.47 62.02 -14.11
C ASN A 176 -15.46 62.38 -15.21
N THR A 177 -16.50 63.13 -14.85
CA THR A 177 -16.77 64.42 -15.49
C THR A 177 -17.44 65.32 -14.46
N SER A 178 -16.65 66.29 -14.00
CA SER A 178 -17.04 67.46 -13.25
C SER A 178 -18.01 68.34 -14.08
N ASN A 179 -18.96 68.98 -13.38
CA ASN A 179 -19.58 70.29 -13.66
C ASN A 179 -20.18 70.56 -15.05
N TYR A 180 -21.49 70.86 -15.12
CA TYR A 180 -22.04 72.16 -15.57
C TYR A 180 -23.59 72.11 -15.65
N ARG A 181 -24.22 73.13 -15.05
CA ARG A 181 -25.62 73.62 -15.08
C ARG A 181 -26.52 73.24 -13.92
#